data_AF-A0A7X9NS61-F1
#
_entry.id   AF-A0A7X9NS61-F1
#
_cell.length_a   1.000
_cell.length_b   1.000
_cell.length_c   1.000
_cell.angle_alpha   90.00
_cell.angle_beta   90.00
_cell.angle_gamma   90.00
#
_symmetry.space_group_name_H-M   'P 1'
#
loop_
_entity.id
_entity.type
_entity.pdbx_description
1 polymer ?
#
loop_
_entity_poly.entity_id
_entity_poly.type
_entity_poly.pdbx_seq_one_letter_code
_entity_poly.pdbx_strand_id
1 'polypeptide(L)'
;MTTVQSFFPLMAEEYDHSAIVRGWEKHKDVLGDEFMLLASVDSRRKDGATYTPIGMVEEMVDQSAKVLTPDVVVDCGCGSGRFSVIAAQRFPSATVYAIDKSKDACEMCAANANALGLSDRIKVIHGDFMDFHVPSPRGRVLWIGNPPYVRHHDISPEDKIRFKQVARSLGLRASGLAGLHVHFIAHIASQWRKGDFAILVTSSEWMDVNYGSFVRDLLTGPLSVGSIHLYDKAERVFPNAETTAVVFTMTDSDASSVDRKVAVELPNGESKAVSLESLRVSQRWSAALAGQTENTEEHSEMVRLGSIARVHRGVVTGDNRFWVRDVDALSDIPSELTQPIVSHAKEIMNDCVAVNDTAKLKRLIVLPEDLQSLSPSTERVARRILAEGEKRGVDKGYVASSRRVWWSVKPPQAPAILMTYMTRRAPVFVLNEKRVPMLNVVHGIYPQQHMSRRALSNLVAYLNKEVDKEQGRTYCGGLVKFEPREAEAILVPTLEKLEGMQ
;
A
#
# COMPACT_ATOMS: atom_id res chain seq x y z
N MET A 1 -26.49 24.49 -4.85
CA MET A 1 -26.11 25.49 -3.85
C MET A 1 -26.36 24.89 -2.49
N THR A 2 -25.34 24.26 -1.92
CA THR A 2 -25.35 23.76 -0.55
C THR A 2 -24.06 24.30 0.05
N THR A 3 -24.13 25.54 0.51
CA THR A 3 -23.05 26.25 1.20
C THR A 3 -22.87 25.63 2.59
N VAL A 4 -21.66 25.70 3.13
CA VAL A 4 -21.20 25.17 4.43
C VAL A 4 -22.11 25.50 5.64
N GLN A 5 -23.02 26.46 5.48
CA GLN A 5 -24.15 26.72 6.40
C GLN A 5 -24.98 25.48 6.76
N SER A 6 -25.02 24.41 5.95
CA SER A 6 -25.84 23.23 6.26
C SER A 6 -25.18 22.22 7.22
N PHE A 7 -23.88 22.30 7.48
CA PHE A 7 -23.15 21.29 8.28
C PHE A 7 -22.82 21.73 9.71
N PHE A 8 -22.81 23.03 9.97
CA PHE A 8 -22.42 23.57 11.28
C PHE A 8 -23.52 24.50 11.82
N PRO A 9 -24.12 24.19 12.98
CA PRO A 9 -24.90 25.16 13.74
C PRO A 9 -24.08 26.42 14.10
N LEU A 10 -22.75 26.31 14.10
CA LEU A 10 -21.77 27.39 14.34
C LEU A 10 -21.45 28.26 13.12
N MET A 11 -21.94 27.93 11.92
CA MET A 11 -21.74 28.76 10.70
C MET A 11 -22.90 29.76 10.47
N ALA A 12 -23.87 29.81 11.38
CA ALA A 12 -25.06 30.65 11.28
C ALA A 12 -24.95 31.99 12.03
N GLU A 13 -23.99 32.11 12.95
CA GLU A 13 -23.61 33.36 13.63
C GLU A 13 -22.16 33.67 13.25
N GLU A 14 -21.80 34.96 13.19
CA GLU A 14 -20.41 35.39 12.99
C GLU A 14 -19.47 34.48 13.77
N TYR A 15 -18.47 33.88 13.11
CA TYR A 15 -17.46 33.04 13.78
C TYR A 15 -17.14 33.66 15.13
N ASP A 16 -17.23 32.91 16.24
CA ASP A 16 -16.70 33.40 17.51
C ASP A 16 -15.18 33.50 17.35
N HIS A 17 -14.75 34.61 16.75
CA HIS A 17 -13.38 34.97 16.46
C HIS A 17 -12.56 34.87 17.73
N SER A 18 -13.18 35.19 18.88
CA SER A 18 -12.54 35.09 20.18
C SER A 18 -12.30 33.63 20.59
N ALA A 19 -13.18 32.68 20.24
CA ALA A 19 -12.95 31.26 20.49
C ALA A 19 -11.86 30.68 19.60
N ILE A 20 -11.80 31.04 18.32
CA ILE A 20 -10.74 30.59 17.40
C ILE A 20 -9.38 31.07 17.92
N VAL A 21 -9.25 32.36 18.23
CA VAL A 21 -8.00 32.94 18.77
C VAL A 21 -7.59 32.26 20.08
N ARG A 22 -8.50 32.14 21.07
CA ARG A 22 -8.22 31.45 22.34
C ARG A 22 -7.85 29.98 22.16
N GLY A 23 -8.39 29.32 21.14
CA GLY A 23 -8.04 27.95 20.79
C GLY A 23 -6.58 27.87 20.38
N TRP A 24 -6.18 28.72 19.43
CA TRP A 24 -4.80 28.77 18.93
C TRP A 24 -3.79 29.22 19.99
N GLU A 25 -4.15 30.13 20.89
CA GLU A 25 -3.35 30.47 22.09
C GLU A 25 -3.09 29.26 23.01
N LYS A 26 -3.97 28.26 22.96
CA LYS A 26 -3.86 27.00 23.70
C LYS A 26 -3.39 25.84 22.82
N HIS A 27 -2.81 26.13 21.65
CA HIS A 27 -2.33 25.13 20.70
C HIS A 27 -3.44 24.15 20.24
N LYS A 28 -4.64 24.69 19.97
CA LYS A 28 -5.82 23.95 19.50
C LYS A 28 -6.44 24.59 18.26
N ASP A 29 -6.77 23.75 17.28
CA ASP A 29 -7.49 24.14 16.08
C ASP A 29 -8.97 23.75 16.24
N VAL A 30 -9.73 24.68 16.82
CA VAL A 30 -11.14 24.45 17.19
C VAL A 30 -11.97 24.05 15.97
N LEU A 31 -11.79 24.75 14.84
CA LEU A 31 -12.54 24.49 13.61
C LEU A 31 -12.23 23.08 13.06
N GLY A 32 -10.95 22.73 12.95
CA GLY A 32 -10.58 21.41 12.44
C GLY A 32 -10.89 20.28 13.41
N ASP A 33 -10.76 20.49 14.72
CA ASP A 33 -11.14 19.50 15.74
C ASP A 33 -12.65 19.22 15.70
N GLU A 34 -13.48 20.26 15.62
CA GLU A 34 -14.94 20.10 15.48
C GLU A 34 -15.32 19.42 14.16
N PHE A 35 -14.70 19.81 13.04
CA PHE A 35 -14.91 19.14 11.76
C PHE A 35 -14.60 17.64 11.85
N MET A 36 -13.51 17.28 12.52
CA MET A 36 -13.11 15.87 12.69
C MET A 36 -14.07 15.07 13.59
N LEU A 37 -14.82 15.74 14.47
CA LEU A 37 -15.87 15.14 15.31
C LEU A 37 -17.20 14.97 14.57
N LEU A 38 -17.59 15.97 13.76
CA LEU A 38 -18.90 16.05 13.11
C LEU A 38 -18.95 15.31 11.76
N ALA A 39 -17.84 15.29 11.01
CA ALA A 39 -17.80 14.65 9.71
C ALA A 39 -17.87 13.12 9.83
N SER A 40 -18.81 12.51 9.09
CA SER A 40 -18.97 11.05 9.03
C SER A 40 -17.65 10.36 8.62
N VAL A 41 -17.41 9.15 9.12
CA VAL A 41 -16.20 8.38 8.77
C VAL A 41 -16.11 8.14 7.25
N ASP A 42 -17.24 7.96 6.57
CA ASP A 42 -17.29 7.68 5.13
C ASP A 42 -17.03 8.92 4.26
N SER A 43 -17.43 10.12 4.69
CA SER A 43 -17.05 11.37 4.00
C SER A 43 -15.57 11.67 4.17
N ARG A 44 -15.00 11.45 5.37
CA ARG A 44 -13.57 11.63 5.63
C ARG A 44 -12.67 10.66 4.86
N ARG A 45 -13.12 9.41 4.67
CA ARG A 45 -12.37 8.38 3.92
C ARG A 45 -12.28 8.67 2.42
N LYS A 46 -13.33 9.26 1.83
CA LYS A 46 -13.34 9.59 0.38
C LYS A 46 -12.32 10.67 0.02
N ASP A 47 -12.13 11.65 0.90
CA ASP A 47 -11.22 12.77 0.66
C ASP A 47 -9.84 12.57 1.34
N GLY A 48 -9.67 11.47 2.09
CA GLY A 48 -8.42 11.18 2.81
C GLY A 48 -8.13 12.14 3.99
N ALA A 49 -9.13 12.89 4.45
CA ALA A 49 -8.98 13.94 5.45
C ALA A 49 -8.59 13.37 6.82
N THR A 50 -7.29 13.45 7.13
CA THR A 50 -6.73 13.11 8.44
C THR A 50 -5.87 14.28 8.90
N TYR A 51 -6.35 15.03 9.89
CA TYR A 51 -5.62 16.21 10.37
C TYR A 51 -4.47 15.80 11.28
N THR A 52 -3.30 16.34 10.98
CA THR A 52 -2.09 16.15 11.79
C THR A 52 -2.26 16.80 13.16
N PRO A 53 -1.96 16.09 14.26
CA PRO A 53 -1.99 16.68 15.60
C PRO A 53 -1.09 17.92 15.68
N ILE A 54 -1.53 18.96 16.38
CA ILE A 54 -0.78 20.23 16.46
C ILE A 54 0.64 20.04 16.98
N GLY A 55 0.85 19.24 18.04
CA GLY A 55 2.20 19.00 18.56
C GLY A 55 3.17 18.40 17.53
N MET A 56 2.69 17.54 16.65
CA MET A 56 3.50 17.01 15.54
C MET A 56 3.76 18.07 14.46
N VAL A 57 2.77 18.91 14.16
CA VAL A 57 2.95 20.03 13.22
C VAL A 57 4.01 21.01 13.73
N GLU A 58 3.96 21.36 15.02
CA GLU A 58 4.94 22.23 15.68
C GLU A 58 6.34 21.63 15.60
N GLU A 59 6.48 20.35 15.93
CA GLU A 59 7.75 19.64 15.83
C GLU A 59 8.33 19.70 14.40
N MET A 60 7.50 19.42 13.39
CA MET A 60 7.93 19.46 11.98
C MET A 60 8.35 20.87 11.54
N VAL A 61 7.60 21.90 11.95
CA VAL A 61 7.92 23.30 11.63
C VAL A 61 9.19 23.76 12.35
N ASP A 62 9.38 23.38 13.61
CA ASP A 62 10.59 23.70 14.38
C ASP A 62 11.82 22.96 13.86
N GLN A 63 11.68 21.70 13.42
CA GLN A 63 12.75 20.99 12.72
C GLN A 63 13.15 21.73 11.44
N SER A 64 12.17 22.21 10.66
CA SER A 64 12.44 23.01 9.46
C SER A 64 13.21 24.29 9.80
N ALA A 65 12.80 25.01 10.85
CA ALA A 65 13.42 26.27 11.26
C ALA A 65 14.90 26.13 11.68
N LYS A 66 15.36 24.92 12.02
CA LYS A 66 16.77 24.63 12.32
C LYS A 66 17.65 24.54 11.06
N VAL A 67 17.04 24.32 9.89
CA VAL A 67 17.74 24.02 8.63
C VAL A 67 17.67 25.20 7.65
N LEU A 68 16.51 25.87 7.58
CA LEU A 68 16.32 26.99 6.67
C LEU A 68 15.43 28.10 7.24
N THR A 69 15.61 29.29 6.67
CA THR A 69 14.65 30.39 6.69
C THR A 69 14.02 30.43 5.29
N PRO A 70 12.77 29.96 5.13
CA PRO A 70 12.11 29.93 3.83
C PRO A 70 11.55 31.31 3.47
N ASP A 71 11.55 31.62 2.17
CA ASP A 71 10.83 32.77 1.60
C ASP A 71 9.39 32.37 1.25
N VAL A 72 9.20 31.10 0.91
CA VAL A 72 7.92 30.51 0.56
C VAL A 72 7.72 29.21 1.34
N VAL A 73 6.53 29.03 1.90
CA VAL A 73 6.07 27.75 2.45
C VAL A 73 4.93 27.23 1.58
N VAL A 74 4.96 25.96 1.23
CA VAL A 74 3.90 25.29 0.48
C VAL A 74 3.33 24.16 1.34
N ASP A 75 2.07 24.31 1.74
CA ASP A 75 1.31 23.32 2.49
C ASP A 75 0.51 22.43 1.52
N CYS A 76 0.98 21.18 1.37
CA CYS A 76 0.62 20.27 0.28
C CYS A 76 -0.63 19.43 0.62
N GLY A 77 -1.74 20.09 0.95
CA GLY A 77 -2.96 19.49 1.50
C GLY A 77 -3.30 20.10 2.86
N CYS A 78 -3.65 21.39 2.86
CA CYS A 78 -3.61 22.21 4.07
C CYS A 78 -4.67 21.85 5.13
N GLY A 79 -5.75 21.16 4.77
CA GLY A 79 -6.85 20.87 5.69
C GLY A 79 -7.40 22.16 6.30
N SER A 80 -7.60 22.17 7.62
CA SER A 80 -7.98 23.37 8.38
C SER A 80 -6.85 24.42 8.53
N GLY A 81 -5.68 24.18 7.92
CA GLY A 81 -4.57 25.11 7.90
C GLY A 81 -3.57 24.95 9.05
N ARG A 82 -3.47 23.78 9.71
CA ARG A 82 -2.58 23.62 10.87
C ARG A 82 -1.12 23.91 10.55
N PHE A 83 -0.59 23.28 9.49
CA PHE A 83 0.76 23.55 9.01
C PHE A 83 0.87 25.02 8.55
N SER A 84 -0.10 25.51 7.79
CA SER A 84 -0.12 26.88 7.28
C SER A 84 -0.04 27.96 8.38
N VAL A 85 -0.85 27.85 9.43
CA VAL A 85 -0.89 28.79 10.55
C VAL A 85 0.41 28.76 11.34
N ILE A 86 0.87 27.57 11.74
CA ILE A 86 2.07 27.41 12.55
C ILE A 86 3.32 27.84 11.77
N ALA A 87 3.40 27.49 10.47
CA ALA A 87 4.50 27.94 9.61
C ALA A 87 4.49 29.46 9.41
N ALA A 88 3.31 30.07 9.21
CA ALA A 88 3.22 31.53 9.12
C ALA A 88 3.71 32.19 10.43
N GLN A 89 3.30 31.70 11.60
CA GLN A 89 3.77 32.24 12.88
C GLN A 89 5.29 32.07 13.06
N ARG A 90 5.84 30.91 12.67
CA ARG A 90 7.27 30.62 12.80
C ARG A 90 8.16 31.41 11.83
N PHE A 91 7.67 31.64 10.62
CA PHE A 91 8.40 32.31 9.53
C PHE A 91 7.68 33.62 9.15
N PRO A 92 7.89 34.72 9.89
CA PRO A 92 7.10 35.95 9.73
C PRO A 92 7.25 36.60 8.35
N SER A 93 8.39 36.41 7.69
CA SER A 93 8.67 36.96 6.35
C SER A 93 8.22 36.06 5.20
N ALA A 94 7.82 34.82 5.47
CA ALA A 94 7.48 33.87 4.42
C ALA A 94 6.05 34.09 3.90
N THR A 95 5.85 33.89 2.60
CA THR A 95 4.51 33.70 2.02
C THR A 95 4.13 32.23 2.11
N VAL A 96 2.97 31.93 2.67
CA VAL A 96 2.44 30.57 2.79
C VAL A 96 1.38 30.34 1.70
N TYR A 97 1.57 29.33 0.86
CA TYR A 97 0.54 28.83 -0.05
C TYR A 97 -0.10 27.60 0.57
N ALA A 98 -1.39 27.70 0.87
CA ALA A 98 -2.18 26.66 1.51
C ALA A 98 -3.13 26.06 0.48
N ILE A 99 -2.85 24.84 0.00
CA ILE A 99 -3.61 24.23 -1.10
C ILE A 99 -4.39 23.04 -0.58
N ASP A 100 -5.69 23.00 -0.88
CA ASP A 100 -6.52 21.83 -0.63
C ASP A 100 -7.60 21.67 -1.71
N LYS A 101 -7.95 20.42 -1.99
CA LYS A 101 -8.99 20.07 -2.95
C LYS A 101 -10.39 20.17 -2.34
N SER A 102 -10.49 20.13 -1.01
CA SER A 102 -11.74 20.29 -0.28
C SER A 102 -12.03 21.77 -0.06
N LYS A 103 -13.19 22.22 -0.57
CA LYS A 103 -13.68 23.58 -0.34
C LYS A 103 -13.85 23.87 1.15
N ASP A 104 -14.40 22.91 1.90
CA ASP A 104 -14.65 23.05 3.34
C ASP A 104 -13.33 23.21 4.12
N ALA A 105 -12.29 22.45 3.72
CA ALA A 105 -10.95 22.60 4.27
C ALA A 105 -10.38 24.01 4.02
N CYS A 106 -10.44 24.48 2.77
CA CYS A 106 -10.00 25.83 2.42
C CYS A 106 -10.76 26.92 3.19
N GLU A 107 -12.08 26.78 3.37
CA GLU A 107 -12.88 27.73 4.14
C GLU A 107 -12.46 27.76 5.62
N MET A 108 -12.21 26.60 6.25
CA MET A 108 -11.67 26.53 7.61
C MET A 108 -10.27 27.13 7.72
N CYS A 109 -9.38 26.83 6.76
CA CYS A 109 -8.04 27.41 6.71
C CYS A 109 -8.08 28.94 6.59
N ALA A 110 -8.94 29.47 5.72
CA ALA A 110 -9.14 30.90 5.56
C ALA A 110 -9.71 31.56 6.82
N ALA A 111 -10.67 30.91 7.48
CA ALA A 111 -11.25 31.40 8.74
C ALA A 111 -10.20 31.45 9.87
N ASN A 112 -9.39 30.39 10.01
CA ASN A 112 -8.27 30.35 10.96
C ASN A 112 -7.24 31.45 10.65
N ALA A 113 -6.85 31.61 9.38
CA ALA A 113 -5.92 32.65 8.97
C ALA A 113 -6.46 34.07 9.27
N ASN A 114 -7.74 34.31 8.97
CA ASN A 114 -8.39 35.60 9.22
C ASN A 114 -8.48 35.92 10.71
N ALA A 115 -8.94 34.96 11.53
CA ALA A 115 -9.07 35.15 12.96
C ALA A 115 -7.73 35.48 13.65
N LEU A 116 -6.62 35.01 13.10
CA LEU A 116 -5.27 35.23 13.62
C LEU A 116 -4.55 36.42 12.98
N GLY A 117 -5.20 37.17 12.07
CA GLY A 117 -4.58 38.28 11.35
C GLY A 117 -3.45 37.85 10.40
N LEU A 118 -3.55 36.64 9.84
CA LEU A 118 -2.53 36.02 8.97
C LEU A 118 -2.91 36.03 7.49
N SER A 119 -4.07 36.59 7.12
CA SER A 119 -4.62 36.57 5.75
C SER A 119 -3.68 37.17 4.68
N ASP A 120 -2.87 38.16 5.04
CA ASP A 120 -1.91 38.78 4.11
C ASP A 120 -0.76 37.83 3.73
N ARG A 121 -0.51 36.82 4.57
CA ARG A 121 0.64 35.90 4.42
C ARG A 121 0.21 34.50 4.01
N ILE A 122 -0.98 34.06 4.42
CA ILE A 122 -1.54 32.75 4.05
C ILE A 122 -2.48 32.90 2.85
N LYS A 123 -2.01 32.45 1.69
CA LYS A 123 -2.78 32.40 0.44
C LYS A 123 -3.44 31.05 0.31
N VAL A 124 -4.73 30.99 0.63
CA VAL A 124 -5.54 29.77 0.51
C VAL A 124 -5.97 29.58 -0.94
N ILE A 125 -5.70 28.40 -1.50
CA ILE A 125 -6.01 28.03 -2.88
C ILE A 125 -6.86 26.76 -2.87
N HIS A 126 -8.13 26.89 -3.25
CA HIS A 126 -8.99 25.74 -3.50
C HIS A 126 -8.68 25.15 -4.88
N GLY A 127 -8.04 23.99 -4.90
CA GLY A 127 -7.59 23.33 -6.12
C GLY A 127 -6.81 22.05 -5.84
N ASP A 128 -6.52 21.30 -6.90
CA ASP A 128 -5.68 20.10 -6.78
C ASP A 128 -4.22 20.52 -6.61
N PHE A 129 -3.57 20.05 -5.52
CA PHE A 129 -2.15 20.32 -5.27
C PHE A 129 -1.26 19.90 -6.45
N MET A 130 -1.64 18.84 -7.14
CA MET A 130 -0.87 18.35 -8.28
C MET A 130 -0.87 19.33 -9.46
N ASP A 131 -1.82 20.26 -9.53
CA ASP A 131 -1.89 21.30 -10.56
C ASP A 131 -1.22 22.61 -10.09
N PHE A 132 -0.93 22.73 -8.80
CA PHE A 132 -0.28 23.90 -8.22
C PHE A 132 1.20 23.98 -8.60
N HIS A 133 1.62 25.17 -9.02
CA HIS A 133 3.01 25.51 -9.27
C HIS A 133 3.39 26.74 -8.47
N VAL A 134 4.56 26.72 -7.83
CA VAL A 134 5.01 27.86 -7.01
C VAL A 134 5.14 29.11 -7.88
N PRO A 135 4.43 30.21 -7.56
CA PRO A 135 4.50 31.44 -8.36
C PRO A 135 5.82 32.16 -8.17
N SER A 136 6.54 32.45 -9.26
CA SER A 136 7.80 33.21 -9.30
C SER A 136 8.73 33.03 -8.07
N PRO A 137 9.11 31.79 -7.73
CA PRO A 137 9.97 31.46 -6.59
C PRO A 137 11.33 32.15 -6.71
N ARG A 138 11.44 33.29 -6.03
CA ARG A 138 12.71 33.83 -5.56
C ARG A 138 12.87 33.32 -4.13
N GLY A 139 14.05 32.81 -3.81
CA GLY A 139 14.34 32.30 -2.47
C GLY A 139 14.09 30.81 -2.28
N ARG A 140 14.20 30.35 -1.03
CA ARG A 140 14.10 28.93 -0.65
C ARG A 140 12.65 28.55 -0.37
N VAL A 141 12.23 27.37 -0.83
CA VAL A 141 10.89 26.83 -0.58
C VAL A 141 10.96 25.77 0.52
N LEU A 142 10.07 25.90 1.50
CA LEU A 142 9.72 24.84 2.44
C LEU A 142 8.47 24.13 1.96
N TRP A 143 8.59 22.84 1.64
CA TRP A 143 7.45 21.97 1.31
C TRP A 143 7.05 21.20 2.58
N ILE A 144 5.80 21.36 3.01
CA ILE A 144 5.31 20.74 4.24
C ILE A 144 3.91 20.18 4.04
N GLY A 145 3.54 19.18 4.83
CA GLY A 145 2.15 18.71 4.89
C GLY A 145 2.00 17.24 5.19
N ASN A 146 0.74 16.79 5.12
CA ASN A 146 0.31 15.41 5.22
C ASN A 146 -0.39 14.98 3.92
N PRO A 147 0.36 14.54 2.90
CA PRO A 147 -0.23 14.08 1.65
C PRO A 147 -1.31 13.00 1.86
N PRO A 148 -2.38 12.99 1.05
CA PRO A 148 -3.54 12.14 1.27
C PRO A 148 -3.25 10.64 1.04
N TYR A 149 -3.85 9.81 1.89
CA TYR A 149 -3.71 8.35 1.89
C TYR A 149 -4.65 7.64 0.89
N VAL A 150 -4.70 8.12 -0.35
CA VAL A 150 -5.58 7.57 -1.39
C VAL A 150 -4.89 6.41 -2.13
N ARG A 151 -5.62 5.30 -2.30
CA ARG A 151 -5.11 4.10 -2.97
C ARG A 151 -5.11 4.25 -4.48
N HIS A 152 -4.18 3.55 -5.13
CA HIS A 152 -3.99 3.64 -6.59
C HIS A 152 -5.23 3.32 -7.44
N HIS A 153 -6.21 2.55 -6.93
CA HIS A 153 -7.45 2.27 -7.66
C HIS A 153 -8.32 3.52 -7.84
N ASP A 154 -8.21 4.47 -6.91
CA ASP A 154 -9.02 5.70 -6.87
C ASP A 154 -8.29 6.90 -7.52
N ILE A 155 -7.10 6.66 -8.08
CA ILE A 155 -6.30 7.67 -8.79
C ILE A 155 -6.60 7.61 -10.29
N SER A 156 -6.85 8.78 -10.89
CA SER A 156 -7.18 8.93 -12.30
C SER A 156 -6.07 8.38 -13.23
N PRO A 157 -6.42 7.90 -14.44
CA PRO A 157 -5.43 7.55 -15.45
C PRO A 157 -4.47 8.70 -15.79
N GLU A 158 -4.98 9.93 -15.85
CA GLU A 158 -4.23 11.14 -16.17
C GLU A 158 -3.14 11.41 -15.13
N ASP A 159 -3.48 11.30 -13.84
CA ASP A 159 -2.53 11.46 -12.74
C ASP A 159 -1.44 10.38 -12.75
N LYS A 160 -1.78 9.15 -13.13
CA LYS A 160 -0.81 8.06 -13.31
C LYS A 160 0.12 8.32 -14.48
N ILE A 161 -0.38 8.92 -15.55
CA ILE A 161 0.45 9.31 -16.70
C ILE A 161 1.42 10.42 -16.28
N ARG A 162 0.92 11.48 -15.62
CA ARG A 162 1.75 12.57 -15.08
C ARG A 162 2.84 12.05 -14.16
N PHE A 163 2.50 11.19 -13.19
CA PHE A 163 3.50 10.58 -12.29
C PHE A 163 4.57 9.80 -13.06
N LYS A 164 4.19 9.00 -14.05
CA LYS A 164 5.16 8.27 -14.90
C LYS A 164 6.03 9.19 -15.76
N GLN A 165 5.56 10.38 -16.12
CA GLN A 165 6.36 11.37 -16.85
C GLN A 165 7.38 12.02 -15.92
N VAL A 166 6.96 12.46 -14.73
CA VAL A 166 7.84 13.01 -13.70
C VAL A 166 8.92 12.02 -13.29
N ALA A 167 8.56 10.76 -13.05
CA ALA A 167 9.56 9.74 -12.72
C ALA A 167 10.59 9.56 -13.84
N ARG A 168 10.15 9.57 -15.11
CA ARG A 168 11.06 9.52 -16.26
C ARG A 168 11.98 10.73 -16.37
N SER A 169 11.49 11.94 -16.11
CA SER A 169 12.35 13.14 -16.13
C SER A 169 13.41 13.14 -15.02
N LEU A 170 13.15 12.42 -13.92
CA LEU A 170 14.09 12.22 -12.82
C LEU A 170 14.99 10.98 -13.02
N GLY A 171 14.86 10.24 -14.13
CA GLY A 171 15.61 9.00 -14.37
C GLY A 171 15.15 7.81 -13.50
N LEU A 172 13.97 7.89 -12.91
CA LEU A 172 13.43 6.91 -11.96
C LEU A 172 12.31 6.05 -12.56
N ARG A 173 12.02 4.92 -11.91
CA ARG A 173 10.90 4.04 -12.26
C ARG A 173 9.68 4.37 -11.42
N ALA A 174 8.51 4.36 -12.05
CA ALA A 174 7.22 4.54 -11.39
C ALA A 174 6.36 3.28 -11.49
N SER A 175 5.73 2.91 -10.38
CA SER A 175 4.72 1.84 -10.32
C SER A 175 3.32 2.44 -10.39
N GLY A 176 2.44 1.88 -11.25
CA GLY A 176 1.03 2.27 -11.29
C GLY A 176 0.22 1.86 -10.05
N LEU A 177 0.85 1.16 -9.10
CA LEU A 177 0.27 0.74 -7.83
C LEU A 177 0.55 1.74 -6.69
N ALA A 178 1.27 2.83 -6.97
CA ALA A 178 1.61 3.84 -5.97
C ALA A 178 0.37 4.62 -5.51
N GLY A 179 0.29 4.88 -4.20
CA GLY A 179 -0.75 5.74 -3.62
C GLY A 179 -0.49 7.23 -3.90
N LEU A 180 -1.51 8.07 -3.66
CA LEU A 180 -1.49 9.48 -4.02
C LEU A 180 -0.38 10.27 -3.31
N HIS A 181 -0.03 9.91 -2.07
CA HIS A 181 1.12 10.47 -1.36
C HIS A 181 2.44 10.38 -2.16
N VAL A 182 2.66 9.29 -2.92
CA VAL A 182 3.85 9.15 -3.79
C VAL A 182 3.79 10.12 -4.97
N HIS A 183 2.60 10.37 -5.52
CA HIS A 183 2.42 11.35 -6.58
C HIS A 183 2.70 12.76 -6.07
N PHE A 184 2.29 13.10 -4.85
CA PHE A 184 2.59 14.39 -4.20
C PHE A 184 4.10 14.56 -4.02
N ILE A 185 4.80 13.53 -3.52
CA ILE A 185 6.27 13.54 -3.40
C ILE A 185 6.92 13.74 -4.78
N ALA A 186 6.44 13.07 -5.82
CA ALA A 186 6.94 13.24 -7.17
C ALA A 186 6.70 14.67 -7.69
N HIS A 187 5.53 15.25 -7.42
CA HIS A 187 5.20 16.62 -7.81
C HIS A 187 6.10 17.65 -7.14
N ILE A 188 6.36 17.49 -5.84
CA ILE A 188 7.33 18.29 -5.09
C ILE A 188 8.73 18.18 -5.74
N ALA A 189 9.18 16.95 -6.00
CA ALA A 189 10.47 16.71 -6.64
C ALA A 189 10.58 17.33 -8.04
N SER A 190 9.48 17.39 -8.80
CA SER A 190 9.46 18.01 -10.14
C SER A 190 9.63 19.53 -10.12
N GLN A 191 9.32 20.17 -8.99
CA GLN A 191 9.45 21.60 -8.77
C GLN A 191 10.67 21.98 -7.93
N TRP A 192 11.45 20.98 -7.51
CA TRP A 192 12.55 21.14 -6.56
C TRP A 192 13.60 22.11 -7.07
N ARG A 193 14.06 22.98 -6.17
CA ARG A 193 15.18 23.89 -6.42
C ARG A 193 16.28 23.65 -5.42
N LYS A 194 17.50 23.93 -5.85
CA LYS A 194 18.66 23.88 -4.96
C LYS A 194 18.41 24.79 -3.74
N GLY A 195 18.55 24.22 -2.55
CA GLY A 195 18.32 24.88 -1.27
C GLY A 195 16.89 24.75 -0.74
N ASP A 196 15.99 24.08 -1.45
CA ASP A 196 14.68 23.73 -0.92
C ASP A 196 14.81 22.69 0.20
N PHE A 197 13.76 22.62 1.02
CA PHE A 197 13.63 21.63 2.08
C PHE A 197 12.20 21.10 2.09
N ALA A 198 12.02 19.81 2.31
CA ALA A 198 10.71 19.26 2.59
C ALA A 198 10.71 18.52 3.91
N ILE A 199 9.59 18.59 4.63
CA ILE A 199 9.27 17.70 5.73
C ILE A 199 7.83 17.25 5.59
N LEU A 200 7.63 15.95 5.41
CA LEU A 200 6.31 15.38 5.09
C LEU A 200 5.98 14.28 6.08
N VAL A 201 4.73 14.23 6.51
CA VAL A 201 4.18 13.07 7.21
C VAL A 201 3.39 12.22 6.21
N THR A 202 3.67 10.93 6.13
CA THR A 202 3.00 9.99 5.21
C THR A 202 2.82 8.63 5.87
N SER A 203 2.28 7.65 5.14
CA SER A 203 2.26 6.25 5.60
C SER A 203 3.64 5.65 5.39
N SER A 204 4.12 4.84 6.33
CA SER A 204 5.41 4.15 6.20
C SER A 204 5.43 3.08 5.11
N GLU A 205 4.29 2.73 4.48
CA GLU A 205 4.17 1.61 3.54
C GLU A 205 5.19 1.67 2.39
N TRP A 206 5.48 2.86 1.85
CA TRP A 206 6.41 3.03 0.74
C TRP A 206 7.85 2.60 1.07
N MET A 207 8.20 2.49 2.35
CA MET A 207 9.53 2.08 2.80
C MET A 207 9.85 0.62 2.47
N ASP A 208 8.82 -0.25 2.37
CA ASP A 208 9.02 -1.70 2.29
C ASP A 208 8.34 -2.36 1.08
N VAL A 209 7.39 -1.67 0.46
CA VAL A 209 6.65 -2.19 -0.70
C VAL A 209 7.30 -1.80 -2.02
N ASN A 210 7.13 -2.64 -3.04
CA ASN A 210 7.73 -2.43 -4.35
C ASN A 210 7.27 -1.15 -5.06
N TYR A 211 6.03 -0.69 -4.86
CA TYR A 211 5.60 0.56 -5.50
C TYR A 211 6.37 1.78 -4.94
N GLY A 212 6.90 1.66 -3.72
CA GLY A 212 7.64 2.71 -3.04
C GLY A 212 9.09 2.85 -3.50
N SER A 213 9.54 2.01 -4.45
CA SER A 213 10.90 2.12 -5.01
C SER A 213 11.17 3.51 -5.56
N PHE A 214 10.16 4.16 -6.17
CA PHE A 214 10.28 5.55 -6.62
C PHE A 214 10.75 6.49 -5.50
N VAL A 215 10.13 6.41 -4.32
CA VAL A 215 10.46 7.29 -3.19
C VAL A 215 11.84 6.96 -2.66
N ARG A 216 12.18 5.67 -2.49
CA ARG A 216 13.50 5.25 -2.01
C ARG A 216 14.63 5.68 -2.96
N ASP A 217 14.45 5.46 -4.27
CA ASP A 217 15.42 5.85 -5.30
C ASP A 217 15.54 7.38 -5.39
N LEU A 218 14.42 8.10 -5.26
CA LEU A 218 14.41 9.57 -5.21
C LEU A 218 15.24 10.09 -4.04
N LEU A 219 15.03 9.53 -2.85
CA LEU A 219 15.65 9.97 -1.59
C LEU A 219 17.09 9.49 -1.39
N THR A 220 17.60 8.61 -2.25
CA THR A 220 18.99 8.12 -2.21
C THR A 220 19.76 8.46 -3.48
N GLY A 221 19.16 9.25 -4.38
CA GLY A 221 19.70 9.59 -5.70
C GLY A 221 19.47 11.06 -6.05
N PRO A 222 18.45 11.42 -6.87
CA PRO A 222 18.22 12.81 -7.30
C PRO A 222 18.02 13.81 -6.17
N LEU A 223 17.48 13.38 -5.02
CA LEU A 223 17.40 14.12 -3.77
C LEU A 223 18.02 13.28 -2.65
N SER A 224 18.06 13.83 -1.43
CA SER A 224 18.54 13.09 -0.26
C SER A 224 17.54 13.14 0.88
N VAL A 225 17.31 11.99 1.52
CA VAL A 225 16.69 11.95 2.85
C VAL A 225 17.64 12.56 3.89
N GLY A 226 17.14 13.45 4.74
CA GLY A 226 17.89 14.05 5.85
C GLY A 226 17.67 13.31 7.17
N SER A 227 16.41 13.06 7.47
CA SER A 227 15.95 12.41 8.70
C SER A 227 14.69 11.59 8.44
N ILE A 228 14.46 10.60 9.31
CA ILE A 228 13.28 9.74 9.34
C ILE A 228 12.85 9.61 10.81
N HIS A 229 11.58 9.86 11.11
CA HIS A 229 10.96 9.60 12.41
C HIS A 229 9.77 8.66 12.19
N LEU A 230 9.87 7.47 12.79
CA LEU A 230 8.85 6.43 12.76
C LEU A 230 7.98 6.49 14.01
N TYR A 231 6.67 6.58 13.85
CA TYR A 231 5.71 6.57 14.96
C TYR A 231 5.08 5.19 15.14
N ASP A 232 4.69 4.80 16.36
CA ASP A 232 4.05 3.50 16.59
C ASP A 232 2.60 3.47 16.04
N LYS A 233 2.17 2.29 15.55
CA LYS A 233 0.75 1.99 15.31
C LYS A 233 -0.09 2.12 16.59
N ALA A 234 0.48 1.85 17.76
CA ALA A 234 -0.21 1.85 19.04
C ALA A 234 -0.48 3.25 19.60
N GLU A 235 0.32 4.25 19.23
CA GLU A 235 0.23 5.61 19.80
C GLU A 235 -0.95 6.44 19.28
N ARG A 236 -1.78 5.91 18.38
CA ARG A 236 -2.96 6.60 17.84
C ARG A 236 -2.68 8.03 17.38
N VAL A 237 -1.48 8.30 16.82
CA VAL A 237 -1.13 9.61 16.23
C VAL A 237 -2.25 10.10 15.31
N PHE A 238 -2.87 9.15 14.60
CA PHE A 238 -4.11 9.35 13.88
C PHE A 238 -5.16 8.37 14.41
N PRO A 239 -6.22 8.84 15.10
CA PRO A 239 -7.22 7.98 15.75
C PRO A 239 -7.92 6.99 14.80
N ASN A 240 -7.88 7.25 13.49
CA ASN A 240 -8.64 6.53 12.46
C ASN A 240 -7.77 5.95 11.32
N ALA A 241 -6.44 6.05 11.39
CA ALA A 241 -5.55 5.50 10.36
C ALA A 241 -4.96 4.14 10.80
N GLU A 242 -5.10 3.11 9.97
CA GLU A 242 -4.61 1.74 10.25
C GLU A 242 -3.11 1.55 9.90
N THR A 243 -2.45 2.62 9.44
CA THR A 243 -1.08 2.59 8.93
C THR A 243 -0.12 3.34 9.87
N THR A 244 1.07 2.79 10.06
CA THR A 244 2.18 3.46 10.75
C THR A 244 2.53 4.76 10.02
N ALA A 245 2.68 5.86 10.76
CA ALA A 245 3.08 7.14 10.19
C ALA A 245 4.61 7.26 10.14
N VAL A 246 5.13 7.91 9.11
CA VAL A 246 6.53 8.31 9.01
C VAL A 246 6.61 9.80 8.70
N VAL A 247 7.39 10.53 9.49
CA VAL A 247 7.85 11.87 9.15
C VAL A 247 9.24 11.73 8.54
N PHE A 248 9.47 12.33 7.38
CA PHE A 248 10.80 12.31 6.76
C PHE A 248 11.10 13.64 6.11
N THR A 249 12.39 13.94 5.97
CA THR A 249 12.86 15.17 5.34
C THR A 249 13.51 14.91 3.99
N MET A 250 13.32 15.84 3.05
CA MET A 250 13.96 15.85 1.75
C MET A 250 14.88 17.07 1.67
N THR A 251 16.07 16.86 1.11
CA THR A 251 17.11 17.87 0.97
C THR A 251 17.78 17.70 -0.39
N ASP A 252 18.61 18.67 -0.78
CA ASP A 252 19.48 18.54 -1.94
C ASP A 252 20.31 17.25 -1.86
N SER A 253 20.47 16.60 -3.02
CA SER A 253 21.42 15.50 -3.16
C SER A 253 22.84 16.04 -2.94
N ASP A 254 23.58 15.43 -2.03
CA ASP A 254 25.03 15.63 -1.91
C ASP A 254 25.73 14.36 -2.42
N ALA A 255 25.79 14.22 -3.74
CA ALA A 255 26.36 13.06 -4.41
C ALA A 255 27.87 12.85 -4.11
N SER A 256 28.53 13.84 -3.51
CA SER A 256 29.93 13.80 -3.11
C SER A 256 30.18 13.14 -1.74
N SER A 257 29.16 12.97 -0.90
CA SER A 257 29.31 12.47 0.47
C SER A 257 29.03 10.97 0.56
N VAL A 258 30.10 10.16 0.44
CA VAL A 258 30.03 8.68 0.51
C VAL A 258 29.63 8.19 1.91
N ASP A 259 29.88 9.00 2.96
CA ASP A 259 29.62 8.66 4.36
C ASP A 259 28.40 9.38 4.97
N ARG A 260 27.49 9.91 4.14
CA ARG A 260 26.31 10.63 4.65
C ARG A 260 25.46 9.69 5.52
N LYS A 261 25.14 10.15 6.73
CA LYS A 261 24.26 9.47 7.67
C LYS A 261 22.90 10.16 7.71
N VAL A 262 21.86 9.34 7.83
CA VAL A 262 20.47 9.73 8.01
C VAL A 262 20.14 9.60 9.49
N ALA A 263 19.62 10.66 10.10
CA ALA A 263 19.14 10.62 11.48
C ALA A 263 17.79 9.88 11.52
N VAL A 264 17.70 8.85 12.35
CA VAL A 264 16.53 7.97 12.43
C VAL A 264 16.06 7.92 13.87
N GLU A 265 14.81 8.29 14.09
CA GLU A 265 14.10 8.12 15.36
C GLU A 265 13.08 7.00 15.23
N LEU A 266 13.18 6.01 16.12
CA LEU A 266 12.35 4.81 16.15
C LEU A 266 11.14 5.02 17.08
N PRO A 267 10.08 4.19 16.96
CA PRO A 267 8.87 4.33 17.77
C PRO A 267 9.08 4.20 19.29
N ASN A 268 10.19 3.59 19.71
CA ASN A 268 10.58 3.46 21.12
C ASN A 268 11.33 4.70 21.65
N GLY A 269 11.44 5.78 20.87
CA GLY A 269 12.22 6.98 21.17
C GLY A 269 13.73 6.84 20.96
N GLU A 270 14.19 5.69 20.46
CA GLU A 270 15.61 5.48 20.18
C GLU A 270 16.03 6.25 18.94
N SER A 271 17.09 7.06 19.08
CA SER A 271 17.70 7.78 17.98
C SER A 271 18.99 7.09 17.51
N LYS A 272 19.15 6.93 16.21
CA LYS A 272 20.38 6.40 15.60
C LYS A 272 20.69 7.03 14.25
N ALA A 273 21.89 6.74 13.77
CA ALA A 273 22.38 7.22 12.49
C ALA A 273 22.60 6.04 11.53
N VAL A 274 21.88 6.02 10.41
CA VAL A 274 21.96 4.95 9.39
C VAL A 274 22.69 5.49 8.16
N SER A 275 23.58 4.72 7.54
CA SER A 275 24.27 5.18 6.33
C SER A 275 23.29 5.28 5.16
N LEU A 276 23.41 6.35 4.37
CA LEU A 276 22.60 6.54 3.17
C LEU A 276 22.82 5.40 2.16
N GLU A 277 24.04 4.86 2.09
CA GLU A 277 24.36 3.72 1.24
C GLU A 277 23.62 2.44 1.65
N SER A 278 23.47 2.18 2.96
CA SER A 278 22.66 1.05 3.45
C SER A 278 21.20 1.17 3.01
N LEU A 279 20.63 2.38 3.07
CA LEU A 279 19.29 2.64 2.56
C LEU A 279 19.19 2.51 1.04
N ARG A 280 20.24 2.88 0.30
CA ARG A 280 20.28 2.80 -1.17
C ARG A 280 20.27 1.36 -1.67
N VAL A 281 21.03 0.46 -1.03
CA VAL A 281 21.10 -0.95 -1.44
C VAL A 281 19.92 -1.77 -0.93
N SER A 282 19.27 -1.30 0.15
CA SER A 282 18.14 -2.01 0.74
C SER A 282 16.85 -1.90 -0.06
N GLN A 283 16.19 -3.04 -0.27
CA GLN A 283 14.85 -3.09 -0.85
C GLN A 283 13.74 -2.80 0.18
N ARG A 284 14.05 -2.88 1.48
CA ARG A 284 13.14 -2.67 2.61
C ARG A 284 13.81 -1.80 3.66
N TRP A 285 13.41 -0.54 3.71
CA TRP A 285 14.03 0.39 4.64
C TRP A 285 13.77 0.02 6.09
N SER A 286 12.63 -0.58 6.46
CA SER A 286 12.41 -0.97 7.87
C SER A 286 13.47 -1.95 8.38
N ALA A 287 13.95 -2.90 7.56
CA ALA A 287 15.01 -3.83 7.92
C ALA A 287 16.36 -3.12 8.09
N ALA A 288 16.73 -2.24 7.15
CA ALA A 288 17.95 -1.43 7.24
C ALA A 288 17.91 -0.50 8.46
N LEU A 289 16.75 0.08 8.74
CA LEU A 289 16.48 0.89 9.93
C LEU A 289 16.38 0.07 11.21
N ALA A 290 16.22 -1.25 11.18
CA ALA A 290 16.29 -2.10 12.37
C ALA A 290 17.73 -2.48 12.73
N GLY A 291 18.72 -2.16 11.88
CA GLY A 291 20.11 -2.60 12.06
C GLY A 291 20.35 -4.06 11.68
N GLN A 292 19.40 -4.69 10.97
CA GLN A 292 19.65 -5.96 10.31
C GLN A 292 20.45 -5.68 9.04
N THR A 293 21.78 -5.70 9.15
CA THR A 293 22.64 -5.86 7.99
C THR A 293 22.30 -7.19 7.34
N GLU A 294 21.81 -7.18 6.10
CA GLU A 294 21.74 -8.40 5.28
C GLU A 294 23.15 -9.01 5.28
N ASN A 295 23.29 -10.19 5.89
CA ASN A 295 24.57 -10.82 6.14
C ASN A 295 25.15 -11.32 4.81
N THR A 296 26.06 -10.54 4.22
CA THR A 296 26.58 -10.79 2.87
C THR A 296 27.34 -12.11 2.70
N GLU A 297 27.78 -12.76 3.79
CA GLU A 297 28.54 -14.01 3.73
C GLU A 297 27.67 -15.28 3.62
N GLU A 298 26.38 -15.23 3.95
CA GLU A 298 25.47 -16.39 3.78
C GLU A 298 24.91 -16.52 2.35
N HIS A 299 25.08 -15.50 1.49
CA HIS A 299 24.45 -15.43 0.16
C HIS A 299 25.16 -16.17 -0.97
N SER A 300 26.32 -16.80 -0.75
CA SER A 300 26.96 -17.64 -1.77
C SER A 300 26.09 -18.88 -2.12
N GLU A 301 25.24 -19.33 -1.19
CA GLU A 301 24.46 -20.58 -1.32
C GLU A 301 22.94 -20.38 -1.28
N MET A 302 22.46 -19.14 -1.36
CA MET A 302 21.04 -18.79 -1.33
C MET A 302 20.63 -18.08 -2.62
N VAL A 303 19.44 -18.37 -3.12
CA VAL A 303 18.85 -17.75 -4.31
C VAL A 303 17.43 -17.29 -4.02
N ARG A 304 16.89 -16.36 -4.81
CA ARG A 304 15.46 -16.01 -4.71
C ARG A 304 14.62 -17.20 -5.14
N LEU A 305 13.50 -17.49 -4.46
CA LEU A 305 12.57 -18.55 -4.84
C LEU A 305 12.13 -18.40 -6.31
N GLY A 306 11.95 -17.16 -6.77
CA GLY A 306 11.66 -16.80 -8.15
C GLY A 306 12.69 -17.25 -9.19
N SER A 307 13.93 -17.60 -8.81
CA SER A 307 14.91 -18.16 -9.75
C SER A 307 14.71 -19.64 -10.00
N ILE A 308 14.13 -20.39 -9.05
CA ILE A 308 13.94 -21.84 -9.13
C ILE A 308 12.46 -22.27 -9.26
N ALA A 309 11.52 -21.39 -8.91
CA ALA A 309 10.09 -21.63 -8.98
C ALA A 309 9.31 -20.35 -9.33
N ARG A 310 8.11 -20.49 -9.90
CA ARG A 310 7.14 -19.40 -10.12
C ARG A 310 6.02 -19.50 -9.10
N VAL A 311 5.51 -18.37 -8.64
CA VAL A 311 4.34 -18.32 -7.77
C VAL A 311 3.16 -17.79 -8.57
N HIS A 312 2.05 -18.53 -8.57
CA HIS A 312 0.83 -18.14 -9.25
C HIS A 312 -0.39 -18.27 -8.36
N ARG A 313 -1.40 -17.44 -8.65
CA ARG A 313 -2.71 -17.49 -8.01
C ARG A 313 -3.52 -18.64 -8.60
N GLY A 314 -4.40 -19.22 -7.78
CA GLY A 314 -5.40 -20.16 -8.26
C GLY A 314 -6.49 -19.52 -9.13
N VAL A 315 -7.41 -20.36 -9.59
CA VAL A 315 -8.48 -19.92 -10.50
C VAL A 315 -9.48 -19.00 -9.81
N VAL A 316 -9.95 -18.00 -10.55
CA VAL A 316 -11.06 -17.13 -10.15
C VAL A 316 -12.31 -17.61 -10.89
N THR A 317 -13.31 -18.10 -10.17
CA THR A 317 -14.53 -18.64 -10.80
C THR A 317 -15.52 -17.52 -11.16
N GLY A 318 -15.59 -16.45 -10.36
CA GLY A 318 -16.60 -15.40 -10.43
C GLY A 318 -17.83 -15.68 -9.56
N ASP A 319 -18.15 -16.95 -9.32
CA ASP A 319 -19.17 -17.38 -8.36
C ASP A 319 -18.80 -18.77 -7.80
N ASN A 320 -18.09 -18.77 -6.67
CA ASN A 320 -17.65 -20.02 -6.04
C ASN A 320 -18.84 -20.88 -5.60
N ARG A 321 -19.99 -20.30 -5.24
CA ARG A 321 -21.16 -21.08 -4.78
C ARG A 321 -21.81 -21.88 -5.90
N PHE A 322 -21.74 -21.36 -7.13
CA PHE A 322 -22.25 -22.07 -8.30
C PHE A 322 -21.27 -23.13 -8.81
N TRP A 323 -19.99 -22.76 -8.95
CA TRP A 323 -18.96 -23.59 -9.59
C TRP A 323 -18.30 -24.62 -8.66
N VAL A 324 -18.29 -24.39 -7.35
CA VAL A 324 -17.62 -25.25 -6.37
C VAL A 324 -18.63 -25.80 -5.38
N ARG A 325 -18.82 -27.11 -5.40
CA ARG A 325 -19.87 -27.81 -4.64
C ARG A 325 -19.30 -28.97 -3.84
N ASP A 326 -19.96 -29.31 -2.74
CA ASP A 326 -19.69 -30.53 -1.97
C ASP A 326 -20.01 -31.77 -2.82
N VAL A 327 -19.32 -32.89 -2.54
CA VAL A 327 -19.42 -34.13 -3.35
C VAL A 327 -20.86 -34.63 -3.42
N ASP A 328 -21.61 -34.57 -2.32
CA ASP A 328 -23.00 -35.05 -2.25
C ASP A 328 -23.96 -34.24 -3.14
N ALA A 329 -23.66 -32.96 -3.34
CA ALA A 329 -24.43 -32.04 -4.17
C ALA A 329 -24.13 -32.16 -5.68
N LEU A 330 -23.28 -33.13 -6.07
CA LEU A 330 -22.84 -33.38 -7.44
C LEU A 330 -23.25 -34.78 -7.94
N SER A 331 -24.13 -35.47 -7.22
CA SER A 331 -24.58 -36.84 -7.56
C SER A 331 -25.23 -36.95 -8.95
N ASP A 332 -25.77 -35.86 -9.48
CA ASP A 332 -26.40 -35.75 -10.80
C ASP A 332 -25.44 -35.23 -11.90
N ILE A 333 -24.16 -35.03 -11.58
CA ILE A 333 -23.13 -34.50 -12.48
C ILE A 333 -22.05 -35.55 -12.72
N PRO A 334 -21.76 -35.93 -13.98
CA PRO A 334 -20.68 -36.85 -14.31
C PRO A 334 -19.34 -36.45 -13.72
N SER A 335 -18.60 -37.42 -13.17
CA SER A 335 -17.30 -37.16 -12.52
C SER A 335 -16.29 -36.52 -13.47
N GLU A 336 -16.37 -36.79 -14.77
CA GLU A 336 -15.55 -36.18 -15.83
C GLU A 336 -15.73 -34.66 -15.98
N LEU A 337 -16.87 -34.11 -15.55
CA LEU A 337 -17.13 -32.66 -15.53
C LEU A 337 -16.71 -32.01 -14.22
N THR A 338 -16.03 -32.73 -13.33
CA THR A 338 -15.67 -32.22 -12.02
C THR A 338 -14.26 -32.62 -11.62
N GLN A 339 -13.58 -31.80 -10.84
CA GLN A 339 -12.30 -32.18 -10.24
C GLN A 339 -12.21 -31.68 -8.79
N PRO A 340 -11.51 -32.41 -7.89
CA PRO A 340 -11.21 -31.90 -6.56
C PRO A 340 -10.49 -30.57 -6.65
N ILE A 341 -10.79 -29.64 -5.75
CA ILE A 341 -10.12 -28.33 -5.72
C ILE A 341 -9.89 -27.87 -4.29
N VAL A 342 -8.75 -27.23 -4.06
CA VAL A 342 -8.52 -26.48 -2.82
C VAL A 342 -9.34 -25.21 -2.86
N SER A 343 -10.38 -25.16 -2.02
CA SER A 343 -11.39 -24.11 -1.96
C SER A 343 -11.26 -23.22 -0.73
N HIS A 344 -10.50 -23.65 0.29
CA HIS A 344 -10.24 -22.90 1.50
C HIS A 344 -8.81 -23.06 2.01
N ALA A 345 -8.20 -21.99 2.53
CA ALA A 345 -6.84 -22.03 3.08
C ALA A 345 -6.67 -23.03 4.24
N LYS A 346 -7.73 -23.31 5.02
CA LYS A 346 -7.68 -24.31 6.11
C LYS A 346 -7.35 -25.72 5.61
N GLU A 347 -7.71 -26.04 4.37
CA GLU A 347 -7.51 -27.36 3.75
C GLU A 347 -6.03 -27.73 3.60
N ILE A 348 -5.14 -26.72 3.62
CA ILE A 348 -3.68 -26.90 3.58
C ILE A 348 -3.01 -26.63 4.92
N MET A 349 -3.71 -26.10 5.94
CA MET A 349 -3.07 -25.76 7.22
C MET A 349 -3.03 -26.91 8.21
N ASN A 350 -4.04 -27.81 8.23
CA ASN A 350 -4.14 -28.94 9.18
C ASN A 350 -5.16 -30.02 8.73
N ASP A 351 -5.45 -30.12 7.42
CA ASP A 351 -6.62 -30.86 6.92
C ASP A 351 -6.28 -31.62 5.62
N CYS A 352 -7.28 -32.09 4.88
CA CYS A 352 -7.28 -32.79 3.59
C CYS A 352 -5.94 -32.85 2.83
N VAL A 353 -5.39 -31.72 2.40
CA VAL A 353 -4.15 -31.70 1.60
C VAL A 353 -2.90 -31.89 2.46
N ALA A 354 -2.90 -31.37 3.69
CA ALA A 354 -1.83 -31.57 4.66
C ALA A 354 -1.74 -33.03 5.16
N VAL A 355 -2.84 -33.80 5.08
CA VAL A 355 -2.90 -35.22 5.44
C VAL A 355 -3.03 -36.18 4.24
N ASN A 356 -2.86 -35.67 3.01
CA ASN A 356 -2.96 -36.45 1.77
C ASN A 356 -4.31 -37.14 1.49
N ASP A 357 -5.41 -36.67 2.08
CA ASP A 357 -6.79 -37.12 1.84
C ASP A 357 -7.57 -36.07 1.03
N THR A 358 -7.89 -36.37 -0.22
CA THR A 358 -8.60 -35.45 -1.13
C THR A 358 -10.10 -35.75 -1.25
N ALA A 359 -10.58 -36.81 -0.60
CA ALA A 359 -11.97 -37.27 -0.76
C ALA A 359 -12.99 -36.27 -0.19
N LYS A 360 -12.57 -35.50 0.82
CA LYS A 360 -13.40 -34.48 1.50
C LYS A 360 -13.36 -33.12 0.83
N LEU A 361 -12.51 -32.93 -0.19
CA LEU A 361 -12.45 -31.66 -0.90
C LEU A 361 -13.73 -31.45 -1.71
N LYS A 362 -14.19 -30.20 -1.72
CA LYS A 362 -15.18 -29.76 -2.70
C LYS A 362 -14.65 -29.97 -4.10
N ARG A 363 -15.57 -30.09 -5.06
CA ARG A 363 -15.21 -30.24 -6.46
C ARG A 363 -15.59 -29.00 -7.24
N LEU A 364 -14.70 -28.60 -8.14
CA LEU A 364 -14.95 -27.60 -9.16
C LEU A 364 -15.62 -28.28 -10.35
N ILE A 365 -16.74 -27.71 -10.82
CA ILE A 365 -17.32 -28.06 -12.12
C ILE A 365 -16.47 -27.43 -13.22
N VAL A 366 -16.04 -28.24 -14.18
CA VAL A 366 -15.15 -27.86 -15.27
C VAL A 366 -15.80 -28.29 -16.57
N LEU A 367 -16.18 -27.32 -17.39
CA LEU A 367 -16.80 -27.56 -18.69
C LEU A 367 -15.83 -27.19 -19.80
N PRO A 368 -15.73 -27.99 -20.89
CA PRO A 368 -14.96 -27.59 -22.06
C PRO A 368 -15.61 -26.37 -22.73
N GLU A 369 -14.80 -25.62 -23.47
CA GLU A 369 -15.30 -24.48 -24.25
C GLU A 369 -16.22 -24.95 -25.39
N ASP A 370 -15.83 -26.05 -26.02
CA ASP A 370 -16.66 -26.76 -26.99
C ASP A 370 -17.39 -27.92 -26.30
N LEU A 371 -18.70 -27.75 -26.09
CA LEU A 371 -19.52 -28.80 -25.49
C LEU A 371 -19.77 -29.99 -26.43
N GLN A 372 -19.59 -29.82 -27.74
CA GLN A 372 -19.79 -30.89 -28.72
C GLN A 372 -18.68 -31.96 -28.64
N SER A 373 -17.58 -31.65 -27.95
CA SER A 373 -16.53 -32.62 -27.66
C SER A 373 -16.95 -33.65 -26.59
N LEU A 374 -18.08 -33.45 -25.91
CA LEU A 374 -18.58 -34.34 -24.86
C LEU A 374 -19.45 -35.45 -25.44
N SER A 375 -19.60 -36.55 -24.68
CA SER A 375 -20.62 -37.56 -25.02
C SER A 375 -22.03 -36.95 -24.99
N PRO A 376 -23.00 -37.44 -25.79
CA PRO A 376 -24.36 -36.87 -25.82
C PRO A 376 -25.06 -36.85 -24.45
N SER A 377 -24.78 -37.80 -23.56
CA SER A 377 -25.30 -37.80 -22.20
C SER A 377 -24.68 -36.73 -21.31
N THR A 378 -23.36 -36.55 -21.41
CA THR A 378 -22.62 -35.54 -20.62
C THR A 378 -22.93 -34.14 -21.12
N GLU A 379 -23.03 -33.95 -22.43
CA GLU A 379 -23.38 -32.66 -23.04
C GLU A 379 -24.73 -32.16 -22.52
N ARG A 380 -25.74 -33.04 -22.43
CA ARG A 380 -27.05 -32.68 -21.85
C ARG A 380 -26.93 -32.17 -20.41
N VAL A 381 -26.09 -32.81 -19.60
CA VAL A 381 -25.85 -32.36 -18.22
C VAL A 381 -25.11 -31.01 -18.19
N ALA A 382 -24.08 -30.83 -19.03
CA ALA A 382 -23.37 -29.57 -19.14
C ALA A 382 -24.33 -28.42 -19.53
N ARG A 383 -25.19 -28.63 -20.52
CA ARG A 383 -26.20 -27.64 -20.93
C ARG A 383 -27.21 -27.33 -19.82
N ARG A 384 -27.63 -28.34 -19.05
CA ARG A 384 -28.50 -28.13 -17.87
C ARG A 384 -27.82 -27.21 -16.84
N ILE A 385 -26.52 -27.44 -16.57
CA ILE A 385 -25.74 -26.59 -15.65
C ILE A 385 -25.68 -25.16 -16.19
N LEU A 386 -25.42 -24.97 -17.48
CA LEU A 386 -25.36 -23.62 -18.07
C LEU A 386 -26.69 -22.87 -17.96
N ALA A 387 -27.80 -23.53 -18.29
CA ALA A 387 -29.13 -22.93 -18.17
C ALA A 387 -29.47 -22.55 -16.71
N GLU A 388 -29.02 -23.36 -15.74
CA GLU A 388 -29.13 -23.02 -14.31
C GLU A 388 -28.31 -21.76 -13.97
N GLY A 389 -27.08 -21.67 -14.47
CA GLY A 389 -26.19 -20.53 -14.24
C GLY A 389 -26.76 -19.24 -14.83
N GLU A 390 -27.29 -19.27 -16.04
CA GLU A 390 -27.96 -18.13 -16.70
C GLU A 390 -29.19 -17.67 -15.92
N LYS A 391 -30.02 -18.60 -15.45
CA LYS A 391 -31.18 -18.29 -14.61
C LYS A 391 -30.78 -17.60 -13.30
N ARG A 392 -29.60 -17.94 -12.76
CA ARG A 392 -29.02 -17.35 -11.54
C ARG A 392 -28.21 -16.07 -11.82
N GLY A 393 -28.03 -15.69 -13.08
CA GLY A 393 -27.24 -14.52 -13.48
C GLY A 393 -25.72 -14.69 -13.34
N VAL A 394 -25.22 -15.93 -13.28
CA VAL A 394 -23.77 -16.23 -13.16
C VAL A 394 -23.00 -15.75 -14.40
N ASP A 395 -23.63 -15.84 -15.58
CA ASP A 395 -23.14 -15.36 -16.87
C ASP A 395 -22.91 -13.84 -16.89
N LYS A 396 -23.70 -13.09 -16.11
CA LYS A 396 -23.63 -11.62 -16.01
C LYS A 396 -22.58 -11.14 -15.01
N GLY A 397 -21.91 -12.04 -14.30
CA GLY A 397 -20.87 -11.69 -13.34
C GLY A 397 -19.66 -11.03 -14.01
N TYR A 398 -18.99 -10.11 -13.31
CA TYR A 398 -17.83 -9.35 -13.83
C TYR A 398 -16.77 -10.27 -14.48
N VAL A 399 -16.34 -11.32 -13.77
CA VAL A 399 -15.33 -12.26 -14.28
C VAL A 399 -15.88 -13.06 -15.47
N ALA A 400 -17.15 -13.48 -15.41
CA ALA A 400 -17.80 -14.25 -16.47
C ALA A 400 -17.89 -13.45 -17.79
N SER A 401 -18.23 -12.16 -17.69
CA SER A 401 -18.33 -11.24 -18.84
C SER A 401 -17.02 -11.01 -19.60
N SER A 402 -15.88 -11.20 -18.93
CA SER A 402 -14.54 -11.05 -19.53
C SER A 402 -14.02 -12.30 -20.24
N ARG A 403 -14.70 -13.45 -20.12
CA ARG A 403 -14.28 -14.69 -20.76
C ARG A 403 -14.83 -14.79 -22.18
N ARG A 404 -14.09 -15.48 -23.06
CA ARG A 404 -14.56 -15.77 -24.44
C ARG A 404 -15.88 -16.56 -24.44
N VAL A 405 -15.98 -17.55 -23.55
CA VAL A 405 -17.25 -18.20 -23.18
C VAL A 405 -17.35 -18.18 -21.66
N TRP A 406 -18.50 -17.73 -21.14
CA TRP A 406 -18.64 -17.35 -19.72
C TRP A 406 -18.39 -18.51 -18.75
N TRP A 407 -18.61 -19.75 -19.21
CA TRP A 407 -18.47 -21.00 -18.47
C TRP A 407 -17.07 -21.64 -18.50
N SER A 408 -16.11 -21.07 -19.24
CA SER A 408 -14.74 -21.60 -19.32
C SER A 408 -13.97 -21.33 -18.01
N VAL A 409 -14.25 -22.14 -16.99
CA VAL A 409 -13.57 -22.09 -15.68
C VAL A 409 -12.57 -23.23 -15.62
N LYS A 410 -11.37 -22.98 -16.15
CA LYS A 410 -10.28 -23.96 -16.14
C LYS A 410 -9.24 -23.56 -15.10
N PRO A 411 -8.97 -24.39 -14.08
CA PRO A 411 -7.87 -24.12 -13.19
C PRO A 411 -6.52 -24.31 -13.87
N PRO A 412 -5.48 -23.61 -13.40
CA PRO A 412 -4.12 -23.83 -13.88
C PRO A 412 -3.66 -25.26 -13.58
N GLN A 413 -2.55 -25.67 -14.17
CA GLN A 413 -1.86 -26.90 -13.78
C GLN A 413 -1.70 -26.92 -12.25
N ALA A 414 -1.84 -28.08 -11.62
CA ALA A 414 -1.70 -28.16 -10.19
C ALA A 414 -0.24 -27.91 -9.76
N PRO A 415 -0.01 -27.05 -8.76
CA PRO A 415 1.34 -26.68 -8.31
C PRO A 415 2.02 -27.85 -7.59
N ALA A 416 3.34 -27.75 -7.40
CA ALA A 416 4.08 -28.70 -6.57
C ALA A 416 3.90 -28.41 -5.09
N ILE A 417 3.82 -27.14 -4.72
CA ILE A 417 3.66 -26.69 -3.34
C ILE A 417 2.52 -25.68 -3.28
N LEU A 418 1.72 -25.74 -2.23
CA LEU A 418 0.66 -24.78 -1.92
C LEU A 418 1.09 -23.89 -0.77
N MET A 419 0.73 -22.61 -0.83
CA MET A 419 1.09 -21.58 0.15
C MET A 419 -0.15 -20.80 0.58
N THR A 420 -0.36 -20.65 1.89
CA THR A 420 -1.33 -19.68 2.38
C THR A 420 -0.81 -18.27 2.15
N TYR A 421 -1.61 -17.42 1.51
CA TYR A 421 -1.16 -16.08 1.12
C TYR A 421 -1.76 -14.95 1.96
N MET A 422 -2.80 -15.20 2.76
CA MET A 422 -3.39 -14.23 3.69
C MET A 422 -3.61 -14.89 5.05
N THR A 423 -2.76 -14.59 6.03
CA THR A 423 -2.74 -15.25 7.35
C THR A 423 -2.43 -14.27 8.46
N ARG A 424 -2.94 -14.50 9.67
CA ARG A 424 -2.54 -13.74 10.87
C ARG A 424 -1.30 -14.32 11.57
N ARG A 425 -0.70 -15.35 10.97
CA ARG A 425 0.47 -16.11 11.43
C ARG A 425 1.43 -16.25 10.25
N ALA A 426 2.60 -16.85 10.47
CA ALA A 426 3.51 -17.22 9.39
C ALA A 426 2.78 -18.02 8.29
N PRO A 427 3.12 -17.81 7.01
CA PRO A 427 2.52 -18.56 5.91
C PRO A 427 2.85 -20.05 6.03
N VAL A 428 1.86 -20.90 5.76
CA VAL A 428 2.03 -22.34 5.72
C VAL A 428 2.28 -22.80 4.30
N PHE A 429 3.31 -23.63 4.13
CA PHE A 429 3.69 -24.27 2.88
C PHE A 429 3.46 -25.78 2.99
N VAL A 430 2.81 -26.37 1.99
CA VAL A 430 2.53 -27.82 1.96
C VAL A 430 2.83 -28.40 0.59
N LEU A 431 3.47 -29.57 0.58
CA LEU A 431 3.69 -30.34 -0.64
C LEU A 431 2.35 -30.85 -1.19
N ASN A 432 2.04 -30.52 -2.44
CA ASN A 432 0.82 -30.95 -3.11
C ASN A 432 1.01 -32.31 -3.77
N GLU A 433 1.15 -33.38 -2.97
CA GLU A 433 1.49 -34.72 -3.46
C GLU A 433 0.46 -35.27 -4.45
N LYS A 434 -0.82 -34.96 -4.22
CA LYS A 434 -1.94 -35.39 -5.07
C LYS A 434 -2.18 -34.49 -6.28
N ARG A 435 -1.36 -33.43 -6.45
CA ARG A 435 -1.45 -32.48 -7.57
C ARG A 435 -2.89 -31.97 -7.77
N VAL A 436 -3.47 -31.46 -6.69
CA VAL A 436 -4.81 -30.86 -6.71
C VAL A 436 -4.72 -29.39 -7.13
N PRO A 437 -5.59 -28.91 -8.04
CA PRO A 437 -5.68 -27.48 -8.35
C PRO A 437 -6.25 -26.67 -7.20
N MET A 438 -6.22 -25.35 -7.31
CA MET A 438 -6.68 -24.44 -6.26
C MET A 438 -7.45 -23.25 -6.80
N LEU A 439 -8.38 -22.75 -5.98
CA LEU A 439 -8.98 -21.43 -6.14
C LEU A 439 -7.97 -20.33 -5.74
N ASN A 440 -8.32 -19.08 -6.04
CA ASN A 440 -7.59 -17.87 -5.63
C ASN A 440 -7.61 -17.59 -4.11
N VAL A 441 -7.68 -18.63 -3.28
CA VAL A 441 -7.65 -18.60 -1.82
C VAL A 441 -6.28 -18.97 -1.24
N VAL A 442 -5.42 -19.56 -2.07
CA VAL A 442 -4.03 -19.91 -1.79
C VAL A 442 -3.17 -19.61 -3.03
N HIS A 443 -1.85 -19.64 -2.86
CA HIS A 443 -0.90 -19.57 -3.96
C HIS A 443 -0.30 -20.93 -4.27
N GLY A 444 0.07 -21.13 -5.52
CA GLY A 444 0.77 -22.33 -5.98
C GLY A 444 2.17 -21.98 -6.40
N ILE A 445 3.12 -22.84 -6.02
CA ILE A 445 4.53 -22.72 -6.35
C ILE A 445 4.87 -23.82 -7.37
N TYR A 446 5.46 -23.39 -8.49
CA TYR A 446 5.71 -24.17 -9.68
C TYR A 446 7.21 -24.21 -9.96
N PRO A 447 7.90 -25.33 -9.69
CA PRO A 447 9.31 -25.48 -10.05
C PRO A 447 9.52 -25.18 -11.53
N GLN A 448 10.51 -24.34 -11.85
CA GLN A 448 10.88 -24.01 -13.23
C GLN A 448 11.77 -25.08 -13.87
N GLN A 449 12.37 -25.91 -13.03
CA GLN A 449 13.19 -27.06 -13.40
C GLN A 449 12.77 -28.27 -12.57
N HIS A 450 13.15 -29.47 -13.01
CA HIS A 450 12.83 -30.69 -12.28
C HIS A 450 13.45 -30.65 -10.88
N MET A 451 12.63 -30.96 -9.86
CA MET A 451 13.06 -31.09 -8.46
C MET A 451 12.62 -32.46 -7.96
N SER A 452 13.51 -33.18 -7.28
CA SER A 452 13.13 -34.43 -6.63
C SER A 452 12.10 -34.20 -5.52
N ARG A 453 11.36 -35.26 -5.15
CA ARG A 453 10.44 -35.19 -3.99
C ARG A 453 11.17 -34.72 -2.73
N ARG A 454 12.43 -35.14 -2.55
CA ARG A 454 13.27 -34.73 -1.43
C ARG A 454 13.58 -33.23 -1.47
N ALA A 455 14.02 -32.70 -2.62
CA ALA A 455 14.27 -31.26 -2.75
C ALA A 455 13.02 -30.43 -2.50
N LEU A 456 11.85 -30.88 -2.96
CA LEU A 456 10.57 -30.23 -2.68
C LEU A 456 10.23 -30.26 -1.18
N SER A 457 10.42 -31.40 -0.51
CA SER A 457 10.21 -31.51 0.94
C SER A 457 11.16 -30.62 1.74
N ASN A 458 12.44 -30.57 1.35
CA ASN A 458 13.46 -29.73 1.98
C ASN A 458 13.11 -28.25 1.80
N LEU A 459 12.66 -27.85 0.61
CA LEU A 459 12.19 -26.51 0.33
C LEU A 459 10.98 -26.14 1.20
N VAL A 460 9.99 -27.02 1.32
CA VAL A 460 8.82 -26.81 2.18
C VAL A 460 9.22 -26.68 3.66
N ALA A 461 10.13 -27.53 4.14
CA ALA A 461 10.62 -27.48 5.51
C ALA A 461 11.36 -26.17 5.80
N TYR A 462 12.25 -25.76 4.89
CA TYR A 462 12.94 -24.47 4.97
C TYR A 462 11.97 -23.30 5.00
N LEU A 463 11.00 -23.26 4.07
CA LEU A 463 10.04 -22.16 3.97
C LEU A 463 9.16 -22.04 5.22
N ASN A 464 8.69 -23.15 5.80
CA ASN A 464 7.91 -23.11 7.04
C ASN A 464 8.74 -22.70 8.28
N LYS A 465 10.08 -22.84 8.22
CA LYS A 465 10.98 -22.49 9.31
C LYS A 465 11.44 -21.03 9.24
N GLU A 466 11.79 -20.56 8.05
CA GLU A 466 12.51 -19.28 7.86
C GLU A 466 11.61 -18.12 7.39
N VAL A 467 10.41 -18.39 6.88
CA VAL A 467 9.50 -17.34 6.41
C VAL A 467 8.58 -16.88 7.54
N ASP A 468 8.84 -15.68 8.06
CA ASP A 468 7.98 -15.03 9.07
C ASP A 468 7.07 -13.94 8.45
N LYS A 469 6.07 -13.52 9.23
CA LYS A 469 5.07 -12.50 8.96
C LYS A 469 5.66 -11.14 8.53
N GLU A 470 6.87 -10.81 8.99
CA GLU A 470 7.54 -9.55 8.71
C GLU A 470 7.96 -9.42 7.24
N GLN A 471 7.99 -10.54 6.51
CA GLN A 471 8.34 -10.56 5.10
C GLN A 471 7.15 -10.31 4.15
N GLY A 472 5.92 -10.19 4.66
CA GLY A 472 4.70 -9.92 3.89
C GLY A 472 4.05 -8.57 4.24
N ARG A 473 3.08 -8.12 3.43
CA ARG A 473 2.36 -6.86 3.71
C ARG A 473 1.38 -7.05 4.86
N THR A 474 1.50 -6.25 5.92
CA THR A 474 0.60 -6.31 7.08
C THR A 474 -0.61 -5.39 6.87
N TYR A 475 -1.81 -5.97 6.89
CA TYR A 475 -3.11 -5.29 6.86
C TYR A 475 -3.73 -5.26 8.27
N CYS A 476 -4.85 -4.55 8.40
CA CYS A 476 -5.61 -4.42 9.64
C CYS A 476 -5.91 -5.78 10.31
N GLY A 477 -5.80 -5.81 11.64
CA GLY A 477 -6.02 -7.00 12.47
C GLY A 477 -4.90 -8.05 12.41
N GLY A 478 -3.67 -7.64 12.10
CA GLY A 478 -2.49 -8.51 12.04
C GLY A 478 -2.49 -9.47 10.84
N LEU A 479 -3.33 -9.22 9.84
CA LEU A 479 -3.44 -10.06 8.65
C LEU A 479 -2.29 -9.74 7.69
N VAL A 480 -1.36 -10.67 7.52
CA VAL A 480 -0.26 -10.57 6.56
C VAL A 480 -0.68 -11.17 5.24
N LYS A 481 -0.39 -10.47 4.15
CA LYS A 481 -0.63 -10.92 2.79
C LYS A 481 0.67 -10.97 1.98
N PHE A 482 0.92 -12.09 1.34
CA PHE A 482 2.01 -12.29 0.39
C PHE A 482 1.46 -12.28 -1.03
N GLU A 483 1.85 -11.29 -1.83
CA GLU A 483 1.60 -11.32 -3.27
C GLU A 483 2.59 -12.28 -3.97
N PRO A 484 2.27 -12.82 -5.17
CA PRO A 484 3.15 -13.79 -5.83
C PRO A 484 4.60 -13.32 -6.00
N ARG A 485 4.81 -12.05 -6.37
CA ARG A 485 6.16 -11.47 -6.51
C ARG A 485 6.91 -11.33 -5.18
N GLU A 486 6.18 -11.21 -4.07
CA GLU A 486 6.77 -11.13 -2.73
C GLU A 486 7.18 -12.52 -2.26
N ALA A 487 6.34 -13.52 -2.51
CA ALA A 487 6.71 -14.92 -2.30
C ALA A 487 7.93 -15.32 -3.16
N GLU A 488 7.99 -14.89 -4.43
CA GLU A 488 9.15 -15.12 -5.32
C GLU A 488 10.43 -14.41 -4.84
N ALA A 489 10.33 -13.38 -4.01
CA ALA A 489 11.49 -12.66 -3.49
C ALA A 489 12.12 -13.32 -2.25
N ILE A 490 11.44 -14.30 -1.64
CA ILE A 490 11.95 -15.06 -0.48
C ILE A 490 13.26 -15.75 -0.88
N LEU A 491 14.29 -15.61 -0.05
CA LEU A 491 15.55 -16.31 -0.24
C LEU A 491 15.42 -17.76 0.22
N VAL A 492 15.96 -18.68 -0.57
CA VAL A 492 15.92 -20.12 -0.34
C VAL A 492 17.26 -20.75 -0.74
N PRO A 493 17.62 -21.93 -0.20
CA PRO A 493 18.81 -22.64 -0.62
C PRO A 493 18.82 -22.94 -2.13
N THR A 494 20.00 -23.03 -2.73
CA THR A 494 20.15 -23.48 -4.13
C THR A 494 19.57 -24.88 -4.35
N LEU A 495 19.21 -25.20 -5.60
CA LEU A 495 18.66 -26.52 -5.92
C LEU A 495 19.65 -27.65 -5.56
N GLU A 496 20.93 -27.47 -5.84
CA GLU A 496 21.98 -28.44 -5.53
C GLU A 496 22.01 -28.76 -4.03
N LYS A 497 21.81 -27.75 -3.18
CA LYS A 497 21.77 -27.91 -1.73
C LYS A 497 20.47 -28.56 -1.26
N LEU A 498 19.33 -28.18 -1.83
CA LEU A 498 18.05 -28.83 -1.57
C LEU A 498 18.07 -30.32 -1.95
N GLU A 499 18.78 -30.66 -3.03
CA GLU A 499 19.07 -32.03 -3.45
C GLU A 499 20.22 -32.68 -2.65
N GLY A 500 20.97 -31.95 -1.84
CA GLY A 500 22.08 -32.47 -1.02
C GLY A 500 21.71 -32.75 0.43
N MET A 501 20.72 -32.04 0.96
CA MET A 501 20.26 -32.15 2.36
C MET A 501 19.71 -33.56 2.65
N GLN A 502 20.23 -34.18 3.72
CA GLN A 502 19.79 -35.47 4.25
C GLN A 502 18.64 -35.33 5.24
#